data_AF-A0A2E4FX87-F1
#
_entry.id   AF-A0A2E4FX87-F1
#
_cell.length_a   1.000
_cell.length_b   1.000
_cell.length_c   1.000
_cell.angle_alpha   90.00
_cell.angle_beta   90.00
_cell.angle_gamma   90.00
#
_symmetry.space_group_name_H-M   'P 1'
#
loop_
_entity.id
_entity.type
_entity.pdbx_description
1 polymer ?
#
loop_
_entity_poly.entity_id
_entity_poly.type
_entity_poly.pdbx_seq_one_letter_code
_entity_poly.pdbx_strand_id
1 'polypeptide(L)'
;MIRVCALLLIGLSVWGTDQAADYLRNQFSVRASGMSGASVAVPNDHRFVYNNPAAVIQGNTGISFSSFGKIETQYYALNYNKVFNQWGVNIGFRNAHLDGIVLTDASTSNQQDILANRTPHTVVGNSSWDSFVYHAATAYSTPWADVGISAHYIHENLVGYTGYATGVNAGLLSQYKKYTFGASVLNIGKSTMQWESGTVESIDPTYALGASTRILEDTLLITSEIQVQQDTNWILGAEFYLNSAIALRVGNSNENLSFGVGIALASYEISIAYQHESLLYNNDVFKLELSMLWD
;
A
#
# COMPACT_ATOMS: atom_id res chain seq x y z
N MET A 1 -9.18 39.75 5.85
CA MET A 1 -8.04 39.11 6.53
C MET A 1 -7.57 37.96 5.64
N ILE A 2 -6.61 38.21 4.75
CA ILE A 2 -6.15 37.27 3.71
C ILE A 2 -5.06 36.40 4.35
N ARG A 3 -5.33 35.10 4.51
CA ARG A 3 -4.32 34.13 4.96
C ARG A 3 -3.57 33.61 3.73
N VAL A 4 -2.28 33.94 3.67
CA VAL A 4 -1.34 33.49 2.66
C VAL A 4 -1.00 32.03 2.95
N CYS A 5 -1.40 31.11 2.06
CA CYS A 5 -0.90 29.74 2.03
C CYS A 5 0.48 29.75 1.37
N ALA A 6 1.53 29.70 2.18
CA ALA A 6 2.89 29.50 1.69
C ALA A 6 3.09 28.01 1.34
N LEU A 7 3.24 27.71 0.05
CA LEU A 7 3.76 26.42 -0.40
C LEU A 7 5.26 26.36 -0.09
N LEU A 8 5.65 25.47 0.82
CA LEU A 8 7.05 25.13 1.05
C LEU A 8 7.47 24.11 -0.03
N LEU A 9 8.28 24.56 -0.98
CA LEU A 9 9.00 23.69 -1.91
C LEU A 9 10.29 23.23 -1.21
N ILE A 10 10.30 22.00 -0.69
CA ILE A 10 11.51 21.35 -0.20
C ILE A 10 12.12 20.59 -1.38
N GLY A 11 13.33 20.98 -1.79
CA GLY A 11 14.11 20.21 -2.76
C GLY A 11 14.67 18.96 -2.09
N LEU A 12 14.22 17.79 -2.52
CA LEU A 12 14.79 16.50 -2.12
C LEU A 12 15.69 16.00 -3.25
N SER A 13 16.94 15.71 -2.94
CA SER A 13 17.89 15.07 -3.85
C SER A 13 17.68 13.56 -3.85
N VAL A 14 17.55 12.96 -5.04
CA VAL A 14 17.31 11.53 -5.28
C VAL A 14 18.64 10.80 -5.48
N TRP A 15 18.83 9.70 -4.75
CA TRP A 15 19.92 8.73 -4.97
C TRP A 15 19.26 7.35 -5.02
N GLY A 16 19.38 6.65 -6.16
CA GLY A 16 18.75 5.34 -6.36
C GLY A 16 19.60 4.19 -5.82
N THR A 17 19.00 3.36 -4.97
CA THR A 17 19.49 2.02 -4.59
C THR A 17 18.27 1.08 -4.48
N ASP A 18 18.38 -0.17 -4.94
CA ASP A 18 17.38 -1.22 -4.68
C ASP A 18 17.16 -1.36 -3.16
N GLN A 19 15.90 -1.38 -2.72
CA GLN A 19 15.55 -1.28 -1.29
C GLN A 19 15.03 -2.60 -0.74
N ALA A 20 15.39 -2.85 0.52
CA ALA A 20 14.69 -3.83 1.33
C ALA A 20 13.20 -3.50 1.39
N ALA A 21 12.39 -4.55 1.44
CA ALA A 21 10.97 -4.44 1.67
C ALA A 21 10.17 -3.67 0.60
N ASP A 22 10.62 -3.66 -0.67
CA ASP A 22 9.88 -3.04 -1.78
C ASP A 22 8.45 -3.60 -1.95
N TYR A 23 8.23 -4.86 -1.54
CA TYR A 23 6.90 -5.49 -1.49
C TYR A 23 5.91 -4.76 -0.57
N LEU A 24 6.37 -3.95 0.39
CA LEU A 24 5.54 -3.10 1.24
C LEU A 24 4.82 -2.01 0.46
N ARG A 25 5.35 -1.63 -0.71
CA ARG A 25 4.71 -0.66 -1.61
C ARG A 25 3.47 -1.25 -2.29
N ASN A 26 3.31 -2.58 -2.27
CA ASN A 26 2.11 -3.18 -2.83
C ASN A 26 0.88 -2.67 -2.07
N GLN A 27 -0.10 -2.19 -2.83
CA GLN A 27 -1.32 -1.64 -2.27
C GLN A 27 -2.22 -2.79 -1.84
N PHE A 28 -2.32 -3.05 -0.54
CA PHE A 28 -3.18 -4.11 -0.01
C PHE A 28 -4.65 -3.72 0.06
N SER A 29 -4.96 -2.42 0.13
CA SER A 29 -6.35 -1.97 0.02
C SER A 29 -6.83 -2.16 -1.42
N VAL A 30 -7.90 -2.95 -1.57
CA VAL A 30 -8.48 -3.25 -2.88
C VAL A 30 -9.24 -2.05 -3.43
N ARG A 31 -9.90 -1.28 -2.56
CA ARG A 31 -10.51 0.01 -2.95
C ARG A 31 -9.46 0.98 -3.50
N ALA A 32 -8.33 1.18 -2.81
CA ALA A 32 -7.24 2.03 -3.30
C ALA A 32 -6.70 1.49 -4.63
N SER A 33 -6.54 0.17 -4.73
CA SER A 33 -6.00 -0.48 -5.92
C SER A 33 -6.88 -0.24 -7.16
N GLY A 34 -8.20 -0.20 -7.00
CA GLY A 34 -9.12 0.15 -8.09
C GLY A 34 -9.04 1.63 -8.54
N MET A 35 -8.36 2.47 -7.77
CA MET A 35 -8.05 3.88 -8.03
C MET A 35 -6.53 4.12 -8.15
N SER A 36 -5.78 3.13 -8.64
CA SER A 36 -4.32 3.13 -8.85
C SER A 36 -3.48 3.47 -7.61
N GLY A 37 -4.05 3.33 -6.41
CA GLY A 37 -3.37 3.60 -5.14
C GLY A 37 -3.79 4.86 -4.43
N ALA A 38 -4.71 5.63 -4.99
CA ALA A 38 -5.21 6.82 -4.33
C ALA A 38 -5.89 6.43 -3.00
N SER A 39 -5.40 7.01 -1.91
CA SER A 39 -5.72 6.60 -0.54
C SER A 39 -5.39 7.65 0.51
N VAL A 40 -4.41 8.52 0.26
CA VAL A 40 -3.90 9.53 1.19
C VAL A 40 -4.93 10.59 1.50
N ALA A 41 -5.76 10.98 0.52
CA ALA A 41 -6.80 12.00 0.71
C ALA A 41 -8.23 11.46 0.55
N VAL A 42 -8.40 10.14 0.47
CA VAL A 42 -9.72 9.53 0.29
C VAL A 42 -10.45 9.46 1.64
N PRO A 43 -11.61 10.13 1.78
CA PRO A 43 -12.34 10.14 3.05
C PRO A 43 -13.14 8.86 3.28
N ASN A 44 -13.54 8.66 4.54
CA ASN A 44 -14.50 7.66 5.01
C ASN A 44 -14.07 6.19 4.84
N ASP A 45 -12.80 5.86 5.12
CA ASP A 45 -12.34 4.47 4.98
C ASP A 45 -11.13 4.12 5.85
N HIS A 46 -11.27 3.06 6.65
CA HIS A 46 -10.21 2.58 7.53
C HIS A 46 -9.19 1.67 6.82
N ARG A 47 -9.41 1.30 5.55
CA ARG A 47 -8.49 0.43 4.80
C ARG A 47 -7.25 1.16 4.32
N PHE A 48 -7.26 2.48 4.34
CA PHE A 48 -6.14 3.33 3.95
C PHE A 48 -5.16 3.62 5.09
N VAL A 49 -5.35 3.03 6.27
CA VAL A 49 -4.54 3.30 7.47
C VAL A 49 -3.03 3.08 7.25
N TYR A 50 -2.66 2.12 6.40
CA TYR A 50 -1.25 1.91 6.05
C TYR A 50 -0.65 3.10 5.29
N ASN A 51 -1.42 3.68 4.36
CA ASN A 51 -0.98 4.78 3.50
C ASN A 51 -1.14 6.14 4.20
N ASN A 52 -2.15 6.27 5.07
CA ASN A 52 -2.38 7.45 5.90
C ASN A 52 -2.99 7.03 7.25
N PRO A 53 -2.20 7.01 8.34
CA PRO A 53 -2.70 6.66 9.68
C PRO A 53 -3.84 7.55 10.20
N ALA A 54 -4.04 8.76 9.68
CA ALA A 54 -5.20 9.59 10.06
C ALA A 54 -6.54 8.97 9.62
N ALA A 55 -6.53 8.05 8.64
CA ALA A 55 -7.73 7.39 8.13
C ALA A 55 -8.40 6.44 9.15
N VAL A 56 -7.73 6.11 10.26
CA VAL A 56 -8.29 5.22 11.32
C VAL A 56 -9.66 5.71 11.79
N ILE A 57 -9.81 7.01 12.02
CA ILE A 57 -11.03 7.63 12.54
C ILE A 57 -12.03 8.04 11.45
N GLN A 58 -11.65 7.91 10.18
CA GLN A 58 -12.52 8.19 9.06
C GLN A 58 -13.38 6.97 8.70
N GLY A 59 -12.94 5.75 8.98
CA GLY A 59 -13.71 4.54 8.67
C GLY A 59 -14.64 4.07 9.77
N ASN A 60 -15.38 2.99 9.47
CA ASN A 60 -16.23 2.32 10.45
C ASN A 60 -15.40 1.41 11.38
N THR A 61 -16.03 0.96 12.48
CA THR A 61 -15.50 -0.20 13.21
C THR A 61 -15.64 -1.42 12.31
N GLY A 62 -14.61 -2.26 12.22
CA GLY A 62 -14.70 -3.41 11.34
C GLY A 62 -13.46 -4.28 11.26
N ILE A 63 -13.62 -5.38 10.53
CA ILE A 63 -12.51 -6.25 10.10
C ILE A 63 -12.50 -6.26 8.58
N SER A 64 -11.30 -6.20 8.00
CA SER A 64 -11.09 -6.35 6.55
C SER A 64 -10.02 -7.39 6.28
N PHE A 65 -10.30 -8.28 5.33
CA PHE A 65 -9.37 -9.26 4.81
C PHE A 65 -9.19 -9.03 3.32
N SER A 66 -7.95 -9.01 2.86
CA SER A 66 -7.59 -8.86 1.44
C SER A 66 -6.62 -9.94 1.00
N SER A 67 -6.74 -10.37 -0.25
CA SER A 67 -5.84 -11.33 -0.87
C SER A 67 -5.66 -11.05 -2.36
N PHE A 68 -4.43 -11.23 -2.83
CA PHE A 68 -4.09 -11.14 -4.24
C PHE A 68 -2.78 -11.87 -4.55
N GLY A 69 -2.61 -12.26 -5.80
CA GLY A 69 -1.34 -12.72 -6.34
C GLY A 69 -0.76 -11.68 -7.30
N LYS A 70 0.56 -11.49 -7.27
CA LYS A 70 1.28 -10.69 -8.27
C LYS A 70 2.51 -11.49 -8.70
N ILE A 71 2.59 -11.80 -9.99
CA ILE A 71 3.58 -12.73 -10.55
C ILE A 71 3.43 -14.09 -9.84
N GLU A 72 4.45 -14.53 -9.09
CA GLU A 72 4.45 -15.80 -8.36
C GLU A 72 4.18 -15.61 -6.85
N THR A 73 4.18 -14.36 -6.38
CA THR A 73 4.04 -14.02 -4.96
C THR A 73 2.58 -13.88 -4.56
N GLN A 74 2.22 -14.51 -3.44
CA GLN A 74 0.89 -14.39 -2.81
C GLN A 74 0.93 -13.36 -1.69
N TYR A 75 -0.14 -12.58 -1.57
CA TYR A 75 -0.29 -11.54 -0.59
C TYR A 75 -1.59 -11.70 0.20
N TYR A 76 -1.50 -11.43 1.50
CA TYR A 76 -2.63 -11.42 2.42
C TYR A 76 -2.54 -10.22 3.35
N ALA A 77 -3.69 -9.66 3.73
CA ALA A 77 -3.73 -8.76 4.88
C ALA A 77 -5.03 -8.88 5.64
N LEU A 78 -4.92 -8.72 6.96
CA LEU A 78 -6.04 -8.65 7.88
C LEU A 78 -5.89 -7.38 8.72
N ASN A 79 -6.95 -6.58 8.80
CA ASN A 79 -6.97 -5.38 9.62
C ASN A 79 -8.23 -5.36 10.48
N TYR A 80 -8.07 -4.99 11.75
CA TYR A 80 -9.14 -4.64 12.66
C TYR A 80 -9.07 -3.15 12.95
N ASN A 81 -10.20 -2.46 12.78
CA ASN A 81 -10.35 -1.04 13.06
C ASN A 81 -11.41 -0.84 14.15
N LYS A 82 -11.12 0.01 15.13
CA LYS A 82 -12.10 0.45 16.12
C LYS A 82 -12.07 1.97 16.23
N VAL A 83 -13.22 2.59 16.01
CA VAL A 83 -13.40 4.03 16.16
C VAL A 83 -14.17 4.32 17.44
N PHE A 84 -13.70 5.34 18.15
CA PHE A 84 -14.36 6.00 19.27
C PHE A 84 -14.60 7.46 18.88
N ASN A 85 -15.31 8.23 19.70
CA ASN A 85 -15.75 9.59 19.35
C ASN A 85 -14.66 10.49 18.74
N GLN A 86 -13.50 10.61 19.40
CA GLN A 86 -12.41 11.51 18.96
C GLN A 86 -11.11 10.77 18.66
N TRP A 87 -11.06 9.46 18.86
CA TRP A 87 -9.85 8.68 18.63
C TRP A 87 -10.22 7.30 18.10
N GLY A 88 -9.27 6.62 17.49
CA GLY A 88 -9.47 5.27 17.01
C GLY A 88 -8.17 4.50 17.01
N VAL A 89 -8.29 3.18 16.89
CA VAL A 89 -7.16 2.27 16.82
C VAL A 89 -7.34 1.31 15.64
N ASN A 90 -6.22 0.97 15.03
CA ASN A 90 -6.17 -0.05 14.00
C ASN A 90 -5.00 -0.98 14.30
N ILE A 91 -5.23 -2.29 14.19
CA ILE A 91 -4.18 -3.30 14.28
C ILE A 91 -4.35 -4.27 13.13
N GLY A 92 -3.25 -4.85 12.68
CA GLY A 92 -3.34 -5.83 11.62
C GLY A 92 -2.00 -6.43 11.28
N PHE A 93 -2.05 -7.29 10.27
CA PHE A 93 -0.85 -7.82 9.65
C PHE A 93 -1.00 -7.88 8.15
N ARG A 94 0.15 -7.93 7.48
CA ARG A 94 0.31 -8.18 6.06
C ARG A 94 1.31 -9.29 5.89
N ASN A 95 1.09 -10.14 4.90
CA ASN A 95 2.00 -11.19 4.53
C ASN A 95 2.23 -11.18 3.03
N ALA A 96 3.47 -11.46 2.66
CA ALA A 96 3.88 -11.75 1.31
C ALA A 96 4.68 -13.05 1.34
N HIS A 97 4.38 -13.97 0.43
CA HIS A 97 4.98 -15.30 0.44
C HIS A 97 5.16 -15.85 -0.98
N LEU A 98 6.29 -16.52 -1.19
CA LEU A 98 6.67 -17.18 -2.42
C LEU A 98 7.29 -18.54 -2.10
N ASP A 99 6.71 -19.59 -2.67
CA ASP A 99 7.23 -20.96 -2.59
C ASP A 99 7.97 -21.35 -3.86
N GLY A 100 8.80 -22.39 -3.74
CA GLY A 100 9.32 -23.10 -4.90
C GLY A 100 10.43 -22.36 -5.64
N ILE A 101 11.07 -21.38 -5.00
CA ILE A 101 12.23 -20.65 -5.54
C ILE A 101 13.29 -21.67 -5.92
N VAL A 102 13.56 -21.79 -7.22
CA VAL A 102 14.51 -22.78 -7.73
C VAL A 102 15.92 -22.31 -7.42
N LEU A 103 16.65 -23.08 -6.62
CA LEU A 103 18.05 -22.83 -6.35
C LEU A 103 18.89 -23.50 -7.44
N THR A 104 19.77 -22.73 -8.06
CA THR A 104 20.67 -23.21 -9.12
C THR A 104 22.12 -23.04 -8.73
N ASP A 105 22.94 -24.05 -9.00
CA ASP A 105 24.39 -23.95 -8.86
C ASP A 105 25.05 -23.68 -10.23
N ALA A 106 25.77 -22.56 -10.31
CA ALA A 106 26.52 -22.14 -11.49
C ALA A 106 27.85 -22.89 -11.67
N SER A 107 28.31 -23.65 -10.67
CA SER A 107 29.63 -24.30 -10.65
C SER A 107 29.72 -25.57 -11.53
N THR A 108 28.59 -26.07 -12.03
CA THR A 108 28.51 -27.29 -12.88
C THR A 108 28.44 -26.98 -14.37
N SER A 109 29.01 -25.86 -14.80
CA SER A 109 29.24 -25.54 -16.21
C SER A 109 30.19 -26.58 -16.84
N ASN A 110 29.65 -27.59 -17.51
CA ASN A 110 30.40 -28.37 -18.51
C ASN A 110 30.80 -27.42 -19.64
N GLN A 111 32.01 -26.85 -19.56
CA GLN A 111 32.58 -25.88 -20.50
C GLN A 111 32.81 -26.41 -21.94
N GLN A 112 32.24 -27.55 -22.33
CA GLN A 112 32.54 -28.19 -23.62
C GLN A 112 31.45 -28.10 -24.68
N ASP A 113 30.29 -27.51 -24.41
CA ASP A 113 29.23 -27.41 -25.43
C ASP A 113 28.85 -25.97 -25.76
N ILE A 114 29.58 -25.39 -26.71
CA ILE A 114 29.38 -24.03 -27.23
C ILE A 114 28.13 -23.93 -28.13
N LEU A 115 27.37 -25.03 -28.28
CA LEU A 115 26.11 -25.10 -29.02
C LEU A 115 24.89 -25.39 -28.12
N ALA A 116 25.09 -25.62 -26.80
CA ALA A 116 24.01 -25.77 -25.83
C ALA A 116 23.42 -24.40 -25.46
N ASN A 117 22.51 -23.91 -26.32
CA ASN A 117 21.84 -22.61 -26.23
C ASN A 117 20.77 -22.53 -25.11
N ARG A 118 21.06 -23.00 -23.89
CA ARG A 118 20.30 -22.76 -22.64
C ARG A 118 21.29 -22.90 -21.48
N THR A 119 21.40 -21.87 -20.66
CA THR A 119 22.27 -21.79 -19.48
C THR A 119 22.31 -23.12 -18.69
N PRO A 120 23.45 -23.83 -18.59
CA PRO A 120 23.53 -25.10 -17.87
C PRO A 120 23.61 -24.80 -16.38
N HIS A 121 22.44 -24.74 -15.76
CA HIS A 121 22.30 -24.63 -14.31
C HIS A 121 21.81 -25.97 -13.76
N THR A 122 22.54 -26.54 -12.79
CA THR A 122 22.02 -27.68 -12.04
C THR A 122 21.08 -27.15 -10.96
N VAL A 123 19.83 -27.62 -10.96
CA VAL A 123 18.90 -27.35 -9.87
C VAL A 123 19.40 -28.10 -8.63
N VAL A 124 19.74 -27.37 -7.58
CA VAL A 124 20.28 -27.92 -6.32
C VAL A 124 19.25 -27.99 -5.20
N GLY A 125 18.07 -27.42 -5.40
CA GLY A 125 16.95 -27.52 -4.47
C GLY A 125 15.88 -26.46 -4.71
N ASN A 126 14.97 -26.35 -3.74
CA ASN A 126 13.96 -25.31 -3.70
C ASN A 126 14.07 -24.57 -2.37
N SER A 127 13.70 -23.29 -2.41
CA SER A 127 13.58 -22.45 -1.24
C SER A 127 12.23 -21.73 -1.21
N SER A 128 12.01 -20.96 -0.17
CA SER A 128 10.86 -20.10 0.00
C SER A 128 11.30 -18.73 0.50
N TRP A 129 10.42 -17.77 0.31
CA TRP A 129 10.53 -16.45 0.88
C TRP A 129 9.21 -16.10 1.54
N ASP A 130 9.26 -15.66 2.80
CA ASP A 130 8.11 -15.18 3.53
C ASP A 130 8.42 -13.88 4.26
N SER A 131 7.47 -12.96 4.25
CA SER A 131 7.54 -11.72 5.02
C SER A 131 6.23 -11.45 5.72
N PHE A 132 6.33 -11.06 7.00
CA PHE A 132 5.24 -10.59 7.82
C PHE A 132 5.48 -9.16 8.28
N VAL A 133 4.43 -8.37 8.19
CA VAL A 133 4.40 -6.97 8.64
C VAL A 133 3.26 -6.84 9.63
N TYR A 134 3.60 -6.62 10.89
CA TYR A 134 2.61 -6.35 11.93
C TYR A 134 2.53 -4.86 12.15
N HIS A 135 1.32 -4.29 12.28
CA HIS A 135 1.17 -2.87 12.52
C HIS A 135 0.14 -2.55 13.60
N ALA A 136 0.34 -1.40 14.23
CA ALA A 136 -0.62 -0.76 15.10
C ALA A 136 -0.64 0.75 14.79
N ALA A 137 -1.83 1.31 14.67
CA ALA A 137 -2.05 2.72 14.40
C ALA A 137 -3.08 3.31 15.35
N THR A 138 -2.95 4.60 15.61
CA THR A 138 -3.93 5.39 16.35
C THR A 138 -4.09 6.74 15.68
N ALA A 139 -5.30 7.30 15.73
CA ALA A 139 -5.57 8.63 15.25
C ALA A 139 -6.46 9.40 16.22
N TYR A 140 -6.39 10.72 16.13
CA TYR A 140 -7.16 11.65 16.93
C TYR A 140 -7.76 12.74 16.05
N SER A 141 -9.04 13.07 16.28
CA SER A 141 -9.77 14.09 15.54
C SER A 141 -9.68 15.44 16.25
N THR A 142 -9.30 16.47 15.52
CA THR A 142 -9.31 17.87 15.97
C THR A 142 -10.30 18.68 15.14
N PRO A 143 -10.70 19.89 15.57
CA PRO A 143 -11.67 20.71 14.84
C PRO A 143 -11.28 21.07 13.39
N TRP A 144 -10.00 20.93 13.02
CA TRP A 144 -9.48 21.34 11.71
C TRP A 144 -8.79 20.20 10.93
N ALA A 145 -8.46 19.10 11.59
CA ALA A 145 -7.82 17.94 10.96
C ALA A 145 -7.88 16.70 11.86
N ASP A 146 -7.78 15.55 11.22
CA ASP A 146 -7.47 14.27 11.81
C ASP A 146 -5.98 14.01 11.69
N VAL A 147 -5.37 13.55 12.77
CA VAL A 147 -3.94 13.25 12.83
C VAL A 147 -3.75 11.81 13.30
N GLY A 148 -2.84 11.08 12.67
CA GLY A 148 -2.58 9.70 13.01
C GLY A 148 -1.10 9.35 13.00
N ILE A 149 -0.77 8.33 13.77
CA ILE A 149 0.55 7.70 13.81
C ILE A 149 0.39 6.20 13.73
N SER A 150 1.37 5.51 13.16
CA SER A 150 1.42 4.05 13.19
C SER A 150 2.84 3.56 13.38
N ALA A 151 2.99 2.41 14.03
CA ALA A 151 4.23 1.66 14.07
C ALA A 151 4.03 0.33 13.34
N HIS A 152 5.08 -0.15 12.70
CA HIS A 152 5.11 -1.49 12.12
C HIS A 152 6.41 -2.22 12.43
N TYR A 153 6.32 -3.54 12.47
CA TYR A 153 7.42 -4.47 12.65
C TYR A 153 7.41 -5.46 11.49
N ILE A 154 8.55 -5.60 10.84
CA ILE A 154 8.77 -6.50 9.71
C ILE A 154 9.64 -7.66 10.18
N HIS A 155 9.21 -8.85 9.82
CA HIS A 155 9.96 -10.09 9.99
C HIS A 155 9.96 -10.81 8.65
N GLU A 156 11.14 -11.10 8.13
CA GLU A 156 11.31 -11.67 6.80
C GLU A 156 12.30 -12.83 6.84
N ASN A 157 11.95 -13.91 6.15
CA ASN A 157 12.81 -15.05 5.92
C ASN A 157 13.09 -15.14 4.41
N LEU A 158 14.36 -15.02 4.04
CA LEU A 158 14.83 -15.11 2.66
C LEU A 158 15.90 -16.19 2.57
N VAL A 159 15.57 -17.33 1.95
CA VAL A 159 16.53 -18.41 1.65
C VAL A 159 17.39 -18.80 2.87
N GLY A 160 16.75 -18.96 4.02
CA GLY A 160 17.41 -19.37 5.27
C GLY A 160 18.07 -18.25 6.09
N TYR A 161 17.94 -16.99 5.68
CA TYR A 161 18.33 -15.82 6.47
C TYR A 161 17.11 -15.08 7.00
N THR A 162 17.19 -14.65 8.25
CA THR A 162 16.14 -13.85 8.87
C THR A 162 16.52 -12.38 8.90
N GLY A 163 15.58 -11.50 8.59
CA GLY A 163 15.71 -10.06 8.67
C GLY A 163 14.59 -9.43 9.49
N TYR A 164 14.91 -8.33 10.18
CA TYR A 164 13.98 -7.61 11.02
C TYR A 164 14.06 -6.10 10.79
N ALA A 165 12.91 -5.42 10.76
CA ALA A 165 12.86 -3.97 10.71
C ALA A 165 11.71 -3.41 11.55
N THR A 166 11.86 -2.16 11.99
CA THR A 166 10.76 -1.39 12.59
C THR A 166 10.63 -0.05 11.89
N GLY A 167 9.42 0.48 11.82
CA GLY A 167 9.18 1.78 11.24
C GLY A 167 7.98 2.49 11.83
N VAL A 168 8.00 3.80 11.71
CA VAL A 168 6.94 4.70 12.19
C VAL A 168 6.43 5.53 11.02
N ASN A 169 5.12 5.68 10.93
CA ASN A 169 4.47 6.50 9.94
C ASN A 169 3.62 7.58 10.63
N ALA A 170 3.38 8.68 9.94
CA ALA A 170 2.48 9.75 10.37
C ALA A 170 1.55 10.17 9.23
N GLY A 171 0.37 10.63 9.60
CA GLY A 171 -0.69 10.98 8.67
C GLY A 171 -1.51 12.16 9.14
N LEU A 172 -2.04 12.92 8.19
CA LEU A 172 -2.96 14.02 8.40
C LEU A 172 -4.06 13.98 7.34
N LEU A 173 -5.29 14.27 7.75
CA LEU A 173 -6.44 14.48 6.89
C LEU A 173 -7.17 15.74 7.33
N SER A 174 -7.44 16.66 6.41
CA SER A 174 -8.18 17.90 6.71
C SER A 174 -9.31 18.05 5.72
N GLN A 175 -10.52 18.31 6.23
CA GLN A 175 -11.70 18.52 5.42
C GLN A 175 -12.09 20.00 5.44
N TYR A 176 -12.26 20.58 4.26
CA TYR A 176 -12.76 21.94 4.08
C TYR A 176 -13.87 21.96 3.02
N LYS A 177 -15.11 22.12 3.48
CA LYS A 177 -16.31 22.00 2.64
C LYS A 177 -16.33 20.62 1.96
N LYS A 178 -16.39 20.58 0.63
CA LYS A 178 -16.39 19.35 -0.18
C LYS A 178 -14.99 18.84 -0.55
N TYR A 179 -13.93 19.49 -0.05
CA TYR A 179 -12.55 19.13 -0.36
C TYR A 179 -11.90 18.44 0.84
N THR A 180 -11.21 17.35 0.57
CA THR A 180 -10.35 16.67 1.55
C THR A 180 -8.91 16.83 1.10
N PHE A 181 -8.04 17.17 2.04
CA PHE A 181 -6.60 17.24 1.83
C PHE A 181 -5.94 16.21 2.73
N GLY A 182 -5.00 15.45 2.17
CA GLY A 182 -4.27 14.42 2.88
C GLY A 182 -2.76 14.63 2.78
N ALA A 183 -2.06 14.29 3.84
CA ALA A 183 -0.61 14.20 3.84
C ALA A 183 -0.18 12.98 4.65
N SER A 184 0.85 12.28 4.20
CA SER A 184 1.44 11.19 4.97
C SER A 184 2.95 11.08 4.76
N VAL A 185 3.61 10.54 5.78
CA VAL A 185 5.03 10.18 5.75
C VAL A 185 5.15 8.75 6.26
N LEU A 186 5.64 7.85 5.42
CA LEU A 186 5.93 6.46 5.77
C LEU A 186 7.43 6.31 6.06
N ASN A 187 7.80 5.42 6.99
CA ASN A 187 9.19 5.12 7.36
C ASN A 187 9.98 6.37 7.83
N ILE A 188 9.39 7.14 8.75
CA ILE A 188 9.99 8.34 9.32
C ILE A 188 11.39 8.03 9.88
N GLY A 189 12.38 8.83 9.48
CA GLY A 189 13.74 8.74 10.02
C GLY A 189 14.61 7.67 9.36
N LYS A 190 14.17 7.09 8.23
CA LYS A 190 14.88 6.04 7.48
C LYS A 190 15.05 4.76 8.31
N SER A 191 14.04 3.90 8.22
CA SER A 191 14.05 2.57 8.85
C SER A 191 15.17 1.72 8.28
N THR A 192 15.67 0.77 9.08
CA THR A 192 16.69 -0.19 8.63
C THR A 192 16.25 -1.61 8.88
N MET A 193 16.57 -2.47 7.92
CA MET A 193 16.39 -3.90 8.00
C MET A 193 17.73 -4.57 8.35
N GLN A 194 17.74 -5.30 9.46
CA GLN A 194 18.93 -5.96 9.98
C GLN A 194 18.79 -7.46 9.76
N TRP A 195 19.74 -8.02 9.02
CA TRP A 195 19.79 -9.45 8.71
C TRP A 195 20.73 -10.20 9.66
N GLU A 196 20.42 -11.46 9.95
CA GLU A 196 21.28 -12.34 10.76
C GLU A 196 22.66 -12.60 10.14
N SER A 197 22.79 -12.40 8.82
CA SER A 197 24.07 -12.41 8.10
C SER A 197 25.00 -11.24 8.45
N GLY A 198 24.48 -10.22 9.15
CA GLY A 198 25.17 -8.97 9.44
C GLY A 198 24.96 -7.87 8.40
N THR A 199 24.25 -8.15 7.30
CA THR A 199 23.85 -7.16 6.30
C THR A 199 22.81 -6.20 6.89
N VAL A 200 22.97 -4.91 6.60
CA VAL A 200 21.99 -3.88 6.94
C VAL A 200 21.53 -3.18 5.68
N GLU A 201 20.22 -3.16 5.47
CA GLU A 201 19.59 -2.50 4.34
C GLU A 201 18.72 -1.35 4.84
N SER A 202 18.58 -0.32 4.02
CA SER A 202 17.74 0.82 4.36
C SER A 202 16.34 0.68 3.78
N ILE A 203 15.38 1.36 4.40
CA ILE A 203 14.02 1.57 3.92
C ILE A 203 13.80 3.09 3.90
N ASP A 204 13.83 3.67 2.70
CA ASP A 204 13.70 5.11 2.51
C ASP A 204 12.28 5.63 2.86
N PRO A 205 12.17 6.85 3.39
CA PRO A 205 10.88 7.46 3.69
C PRO A 205 10.08 7.76 2.42
N THR A 206 8.76 7.54 2.50
CA THR A 206 7.83 7.91 1.43
C THR A 206 6.96 9.07 1.90
N TYR A 207 6.97 10.16 1.14
CA TYR A 207 6.14 11.33 1.37
C TYR A 207 4.96 11.31 0.41
N ALA A 208 3.76 11.60 0.89
CA ALA A 208 2.60 11.70 0.02
C ALA A 208 1.73 12.91 0.36
N LEU A 209 1.20 13.53 -0.69
CA LEU A 209 0.23 14.62 -0.61
C LEU A 209 -0.93 14.30 -1.54
N GLY A 210 -2.14 14.53 -1.07
CA GLY A 210 -3.35 14.24 -1.82
C GLY A 210 -4.43 15.30 -1.65
N ALA A 211 -5.29 15.37 -2.65
CA ALA A 211 -6.55 16.09 -2.56
C ALA A 211 -7.67 15.24 -3.14
N SER A 212 -8.88 15.39 -2.59
CA SER A 212 -10.08 14.79 -3.16
C SER A 212 -11.26 15.72 -3.04
N THR A 213 -12.28 15.49 -3.87
CA THR A 213 -13.56 16.16 -3.74
C THR A 213 -14.70 15.28 -4.21
N ARG A 214 -15.87 15.47 -3.61
CA ARG A 214 -17.11 14.88 -4.08
C ARG A 214 -17.89 15.88 -4.93
N ILE A 215 -18.38 15.41 -6.07
CA ILE A 215 -19.21 16.16 -7.02
C ILE A 215 -20.43 15.32 -7.40
N LEU A 216 -21.35 15.89 -8.18
CA LEU A 216 -22.60 15.25 -8.61
C LEU A 216 -23.43 14.74 -7.42
N GLU A 217 -23.74 15.63 -6.46
CA GLU A 217 -24.53 15.27 -5.26
C GLU A 217 -23.89 14.11 -4.48
N ASP A 218 -22.57 14.14 -4.34
CA ASP A 218 -21.75 13.14 -3.65
C ASP A 218 -21.65 11.76 -4.32
N THR A 219 -22.18 11.59 -5.53
CA THR A 219 -22.11 10.33 -6.28
C THR A 219 -20.75 10.09 -6.95
N LEU A 220 -19.96 11.14 -7.18
CA LEU A 220 -18.65 11.02 -7.82
C LEU A 220 -17.55 11.62 -6.94
N LEU A 221 -16.64 10.77 -6.46
CA LEU A 221 -15.39 11.15 -5.83
C LEU A 221 -14.30 11.24 -6.90
N ILE A 222 -13.54 12.34 -6.89
CA ILE A 222 -12.31 12.49 -7.66
C ILE A 222 -11.17 12.73 -6.69
N THR A 223 -10.02 12.10 -6.93
CA THR A 223 -8.83 12.25 -6.10
C THR A 223 -7.56 12.31 -6.95
N SER A 224 -6.59 13.08 -6.47
CA SER A 224 -5.27 13.22 -7.06
C SER A 224 -4.22 13.17 -5.95
N GLU A 225 -3.15 12.43 -6.16
CA GLU A 225 -2.07 12.26 -5.20
C GLU A 225 -0.71 12.33 -5.87
N ILE A 226 0.27 12.83 -5.12
CA ILE A 226 1.69 12.80 -5.47
C ILE A 226 2.40 12.06 -4.35
N GLN A 227 3.17 11.04 -4.71
CA GLN A 227 4.00 10.27 -3.80
C GLN A 227 5.46 10.42 -4.21
N VAL A 228 6.34 10.70 -3.25
CA VAL A 228 7.76 10.91 -3.45
C VAL A 228 8.52 9.99 -2.51
N GLN A 229 9.34 9.12 -3.07
CA GLN A 229 10.33 8.34 -2.31
C GLN A 229 11.70 8.56 -2.97
N GLN A 230 12.08 7.68 -3.89
CA GLN A 230 13.16 7.93 -4.84
C GLN A 230 12.63 8.65 -6.08
N ASP A 231 11.61 8.08 -6.72
CA ASP A 231 10.92 8.71 -7.83
C ASP A 231 9.63 9.39 -7.38
N THR A 232 9.17 10.33 -8.21
CA THR A 232 7.86 10.95 -8.05
C THR A 232 6.83 10.14 -8.82
N ASN A 233 5.81 9.66 -8.12
CA ASN A 233 4.64 9.01 -8.69
C ASN A 233 3.43 9.93 -8.58
N TRP A 234 2.70 10.11 -9.67
CA TRP A 234 1.40 10.79 -9.64
C TRP A 234 0.29 9.76 -9.79
N ILE A 235 -0.82 10.02 -9.08
CA ILE A 235 -1.98 9.14 -9.07
C ILE A 235 -3.22 9.99 -9.29
N LEU A 236 -4.08 9.56 -10.21
CA LEU A 236 -5.41 10.09 -10.41
C LEU A 236 -6.40 8.95 -10.20
N GLY A 237 -7.41 9.18 -9.36
CA GLY A 237 -8.44 8.20 -9.03
C GLY A 237 -9.83 8.81 -9.10
N ALA A 238 -10.81 7.98 -9.46
CA ALA A 238 -12.21 8.33 -9.38
C ALA A 238 -13.04 7.15 -8.86
N GLU A 239 -14.08 7.45 -8.10
CA GLU A 239 -15.06 6.49 -7.61
C GLU A 239 -16.47 7.03 -7.85
N PHE A 240 -17.29 6.25 -8.55
CA PHE A 240 -18.65 6.59 -8.92
C PHE A 240 -19.63 5.62 -8.26
N TYR A 241 -20.50 6.14 -7.42
CA TYR A 241 -21.56 5.39 -6.76
C TYR A 241 -22.79 5.32 -7.67
N LEU A 242 -23.11 4.11 -8.16
CA LEU A 242 -24.35 3.87 -8.91
C LEU A 242 -25.57 3.98 -7.99
N ASN A 243 -25.40 3.57 -6.74
CA ASN A 243 -26.35 3.67 -5.65
C ASN A 243 -25.58 3.48 -4.33
N SER A 244 -26.29 3.37 -3.20
CA SER A 244 -25.68 3.13 -1.88
C SER A 244 -24.98 1.77 -1.75
N ALA A 245 -25.23 0.82 -2.65
CA ALA A 245 -24.69 -0.53 -2.61
C ALA A 245 -23.55 -0.78 -3.59
N ILE A 246 -23.43 -0.02 -4.69
CA ILE A 246 -22.47 -0.32 -5.77
C ILE A 246 -21.62 0.90 -6.09
N ALA A 247 -20.30 0.73 -6.04
CA ALA A 247 -19.30 1.71 -6.43
C ALA A 247 -18.43 1.17 -7.56
N LEU A 248 -18.22 1.97 -8.60
CA LEU A 248 -17.28 1.72 -9.69
C LEU A 248 -16.05 2.61 -9.51
N ARG A 249 -14.87 2.08 -9.78
CA ARG A 249 -13.59 2.77 -9.55
C ARG A 249 -12.72 2.69 -10.80
N VAL A 250 -12.00 3.78 -11.06
CA VAL A 250 -10.98 3.84 -12.09
C VAL A 250 -9.81 4.65 -11.58
N GLY A 251 -8.60 4.28 -12.00
CA GLY A 251 -7.38 4.99 -11.65
C GLY A 251 -6.36 4.98 -12.77
N ASN A 252 -5.46 5.95 -12.70
CA ASN A 252 -4.22 5.94 -13.45
C ASN A 252 -3.06 6.37 -12.54
N SER A 253 -1.96 5.62 -12.58
CA SER A 253 -0.71 5.99 -11.91
C SER A 253 0.45 5.70 -12.85
N ASN A 254 1.18 6.74 -13.26
CA ASN A 254 2.30 6.62 -14.20
C ASN A 254 1.97 5.73 -15.41
N GLU A 255 0.84 5.98 -16.06
CA GLU A 255 0.33 5.24 -17.24
C GLU A 255 -0.28 3.85 -16.93
N ASN A 256 -0.20 3.37 -15.70
CA ASN A 256 -0.83 2.12 -15.27
C ASN A 256 -2.30 2.34 -14.91
N LEU A 257 -3.19 1.73 -15.69
CA LEU A 257 -4.63 1.79 -15.47
C LEU A 257 -5.08 0.77 -14.44
N SER A 258 -6.07 1.17 -13.64
CA SER A 258 -6.77 0.27 -12.72
C SER A 258 -8.27 0.43 -12.82
N PHE A 259 -8.97 -0.64 -12.50
CA PHE A 259 -10.43 -0.66 -12.37
C PHE A 259 -10.82 -1.36 -11.07
N GLY A 260 -11.96 -0.99 -10.51
CA GLY A 260 -12.48 -1.70 -9.34
C GLY A 260 -13.98 -1.60 -9.21
N VAL A 261 -14.54 -2.55 -8.48
CA VAL A 261 -15.96 -2.58 -8.11
C VAL A 261 -16.06 -2.86 -6.62
N GLY A 262 -16.87 -2.10 -5.92
CA GLY A 262 -17.25 -2.34 -4.53
C GLY A 262 -18.74 -2.63 -4.43
N ILE A 263 -19.11 -3.64 -3.66
CA ILE A 263 -20.50 -4.02 -3.38
C ILE A 263 -20.70 -4.05 -1.86
N ALA A 264 -21.56 -3.16 -1.36
CA ALA A 264 -21.97 -3.11 0.04
C ALA A 264 -23.31 -3.87 0.23
N LEU A 265 -23.29 -4.82 1.16
CA LEU A 265 -24.39 -5.70 1.54
C LEU A 265 -24.61 -5.60 3.06
N ALA A 266 -25.36 -4.58 3.49
CA ALA A 266 -25.56 -4.25 4.90
C ALA A 266 -24.23 -4.08 5.66
N SER A 267 -23.90 -4.99 6.56
CA SER A 267 -22.66 -4.99 7.35
C SER A 267 -21.45 -5.57 6.60
N TYR A 268 -21.58 -5.97 5.34
CA TYR A 268 -20.49 -6.55 4.56
C TYR A 268 -20.16 -5.69 3.36
N GLU A 269 -18.87 -5.58 3.01
CA GLU A 269 -18.42 -5.00 1.75
C GLU A 269 -17.51 -6.00 1.03
N ILE A 270 -17.77 -6.23 -0.25
CA ILE A 270 -16.91 -7.00 -1.14
C ILE A 270 -16.32 -6.03 -2.15
N SER A 271 -15.00 -6.00 -2.24
CA SER A 271 -14.28 -5.17 -3.21
C SER A 271 -13.40 -6.04 -4.10
N ILE A 272 -13.42 -5.74 -5.40
CA ILE A 272 -12.57 -6.36 -6.41
C ILE A 272 -11.83 -5.25 -7.15
N ALA A 273 -10.54 -5.44 -7.41
CA ALA A 273 -9.74 -4.54 -8.24
C ALA A 273 -8.91 -5.30 -9.26
N TYR A 274 -8.70 -4.65 -10.39
CA TYR A 274 -7.79 -5.04 -11.46
C TYR A 274 -6.77 -3.92 -11.66
N GLN A 275 -5.49 -4.28 -11.76
CA GLN A 275 -4.40 -3.36 -12.07
C GLN A 275 -3.57 -3.93 -13.21
N HIS A 276 -3.33 -3.10 -14.22
CA HIS A 276 -2.42 -3.40 -15.31
C HIS A 276 -1.08 -2.73 -15.06
N GLU A 277 0.03 -3.48 -15.15
CA GLU A 277 1.39 -2.94 -15.03
C GLU A 277 2.14 -3.04 -16.37
N SER A 278 2.50 -1.89 -16.95
CA SER A 278 3.11 -1.79 -18.28
C SER A 278 4.56 -2.26 -18.36
N LEU A 279 5.26 -2.32 -17.23
CA LEU A 279 6.70 -2.62 -17.16
C LEU A 279 7.03 -4.13 -17.20
N LEU A 280 6.04 -5.01 -17.04
CA LEU A 280 6.22 -6.46 -16.99
C LEU A 280 5.30 -7.17 -17.99
N TYR A 281 5.84 -8.15 -18.71
CA TYR A 281 5.05 -8.92 -19.68
C TYR A 281 3.92 -9.67 -18.96
N ASN A 282 2.67 -9.32 -19.27
CA ASN A 282 1.47 -10.00 -18.80
C ASN A 282 1.29 -10.02 -17.27
N ASN A 283 1.46 -8.88 -16.59
CA ASN A 283 1.31 -8.77 -15.14
C ASN A 283 0.01 -8.08 -14.72
N ASP A 284 -1.11 -8.70 -15.07
CA ASP A 284 -2.44 -8.29 -14.63
C ASP A 284 -2.70 -8.80 -13.22
N VAL A 285 -2.98 -7.88 -12.29
CA VAL A 285 -3.18 -8.21 -10.87
C VAL A 285 -4.65 -8.06 -10.51
N PHE A 286 -5.25 -9.16 -10.06
CA PHE A 286 -6.59 -9.17 -9.48
C PHE A 286 -6.51 -9.23 -7.96
N LYS A 287 -7.26 -8.35 -7.30
CA LYS A 287 -7.33 -8.31 -5.84
C LYS A 287 -8.76 -8.43 -5.35
N LEU A 288 -8.91 -9.15 -4.25
CA LEU A 288 -10.19 -9.35 -3.57
C LEU A 288 -10.08 -8.88 -2.12
N GLU A 289 -11.12 -8.21 -1.64
CA GLU A 289 -11.26 -7.84 -0.24
C GLU A 289 -12.68 -8.09 0.24
N LEU A 290 -12.79 -8.64 1.45
CA LEU A 290 -14.02 -8.78 2.20
C LEU A 290 -13.87 -7.98 3.49
N SER A 291 -14.82 -7.09 3.74
CA SER A 291 -14.91 -6.33 4.98
C SER A 291 -16.22 -6.60 5.69
N MET A 292 -16.17 -6.71 7.01
CA MET A 292 -17.33 -6.72 7.89
C MET A 292 -17.27 -5.45 8.74
N LEU A 293 -18.28 -4.61 8.61
CA LEU A 293 -18.36 -3.28 9.21
C LEU A 293 -19.55 -3.21 10.17
N TRP A 294 -19.35 -2.52 11.30
CA TRP A 294 -20.38 -2.25 12.29
C TRP A 294 -20.12 -0.91 12.98
N ASP A 295 -21.12 -0.44 13.71
CA ASP A 295 -21.04 0.78 14.51
C ASP A 295 -20.39 0.49 15.89
#